data_AF-A0A3Q8S2K8-F1
#
_entry.id   AF-A0A3Q8S2K8-F1
#
_cell.length_a   1.000
_cell.length_b   1.000
_cell.length_c   1.000
_cell.angle_alpha   90.00
_cell.angle_beta   90.00
_cell.angle_gamma   90.00
#
_symmetry.space_group_name_H-M   'P 1'
#
loop_
_entity.id
_entity.type
_entity.pdbx_description
1 polymer ?
#
loop_
_entity_poly.entity_id
_entity_poly.type
_entity_poly.pdbx_seq_one_letter_code
_entity_poly.pdbx_strand_id
1 'polypeptide(L)'
;MSENPKNTFTDFLTRDVYRVNKNQEKQVVFYRNRYVIAIMMGIFLLSFNVPPYLSLLLAGGFAIIAELRYRFDFLKKCQRVALAQVKHKTVASSNMLLNSALYGVLAILLLYLAFNEPSVQSYRWFLGGLGGIGVIVALVYIIQYISNRNDKI
;
A
#
# COMPACT_ATOMS: atom_id res chain seq x y z
N MET A 1 -15.28 -22.68 -21.30
CA MET A 1 -15.07 -22.63 -19.83
C MET A 1 -14.85 -21.16 -19.47
N SER A 2 -15.81 -20.52 -18.80
CA SER A 2 -15.90 -19.05 -18.65
C SER A 2 -14.64 -18.47 -17.99
N GLU A 3 -13.85 -17.72 -18.76
CA GLU A 3 -12.64 -17.05 -18.30
C GLU A 3 -13.02 -15.87 -17.42
N ASN A 4 -12.87 -16.03 -16.11
CA ASN A 4 -13.13 -14.95 -15.16
C ASN A 4 -11.87 -14.06 -15.08
N PRO A 5 -11.88 -12.81 -15.59
CA PRO A 5 -10.75 -11.87 -15.50
C PRO A 5 -10.50 -11.36 -14.07
N LYS A 6 -11.24 -11.88 -13.08
CA LYS A 6 -11.22 -11.41 -11.69
C LYS A 6 -9.93 -11.71 -10.90
N ASN A 7 -9.07 -12.61 -11.40
CA ASN A 7 -7.93 -13.13 -10.62
C ASN A 7 -6.57 -12.80 -11.23
N THR A 8 -6.43 -11.66 -11.90
CA THR A 8 -5.14 -11.17 -12.38
C THR A 8 -4.60 -10.10 -11.45
N PHE A 9 -3.32 -10.19 -11.08
CA PHE A 9 -2.60 -9.10 -10.41
C PHE A 9 -1.34 -8.75 -11.18
N THR A 10 -0.95 -7.49 -11.13
CA THR A 10 0.28 -6.99 -11.76
C THR A 10 1.38 -6.96 -10.70
N ASP A 11 2.53 -7.59 -10.97
CA ASP A 11 3.71 -7.43 -10.12
C ASP A 11 4.26 -6.01 -10.26
N PHE A 12 4.52 -5.34 -9.15
CA PHE A 12 5.01 -3.98 -9.15
C PHE A 12 6.43 -3.87 -9.73
N LEU A 13 7.28 -4.89 -9.51
CA LEU A 13 8.68 -4.86 -9.93
C LEU A 13 8.85 -5.22 -11.40
N THR A 14 8.31 -6.37 -11.85
CA THR A 14 8.49 -6.79 -13.24
C THR A 14 7.42 -6.26 -14.19
N ARG A 15 6.38 -5.59 -13.67
CA ARG A 15 5.18 -5.14 -14.42
C ARG A 15 4.44 -6.26 -15.14
N ASP A 16 4.78 -7.51 -14.84
CA ASP A 16 4.12 -8.67 -15.41
C ASP A 16 2.77 -8.91 -14.76
N VAL A 17 1.81 -9.35 -15.56
CA VAL A 17 0.51 -9.77 -15.08
C VAL A 17 0.55 -11.25 -14.81
N TYR A 18 0.11 -11.64 -13.61
CA TYR A 18 0.00 -13.02 -13.19
C TYR A 18 -1.46 -13.38 -12.92
N ARG A 19 -1.89 -14.54 -13.40
CA ARG A 19 -3.18 -15.16 -13.09
C ARG A 19 -3.03 -16.09 -11.89
N VAL A 20 -3.90 -15.89 -10.92
CA VAL A 20 -3.90 -16.60 -9.66
C VAL A 20 -4.97 -17.67 -9.68
N ASN A 21 -4.60 -18.87 -9.26
CA ASN A 21 -5.55 -19.95 -9.04
C ASN A 21 -6.45 -19.65 -7.82
N LYS A 22 -7.72 -20.06 -7.85
CA LYS A 22 -8.70 -19.80 -6.76
C LYS A 22 -8.20 -20.22 -5.37
N ASN A 23 -7.44 -21.31 -5.28
CA ASN A 23 -6.87 -21.81 -4.03
C ASN A 23 -5.80 -20.88 -3.41
N GLN A 24 -5.35 -19.87 -4.15
CA GLN A 24 -4.28 -18.97 -3.74
C GLN A 24 -4.71 -17.51 -3.58
N GLU A 25 -6.00 -17.18 -3.75
CA GLU A 25 -6.51 -15.81 -3.61
C GLU A 25 -6.20 -15.19 -2.25
N LYS A 26 -6.32 -15.95 -1.16
CA LYS A 26 -5.99 -15.47 0.20
C LYS A 26 -4.50 -15.10 0.33
N GLN A 27 -3.62 -15.86 -0.32
CA GLN A 27 -2.18 -15.61 -0.31
C GLN A 27 -1.83 -14.36 -1.13
N VAL A 28 -2.54 -14.08 -2.23
CA VAL A 28 -2.37 -12.83 -2.99
C VAL A 28 -2.62 -11.61 -2.12
N VAL A 29 -3.71 -11.62 -1.33
CA VAL A 29 -4.06 -10.48 -0.48
C VAL A 29 -2.97 -10.22 0.55
N PHE A 30 -2.41 -11.28 1.14
CA PHE A 30 -1.27 -11.18 2.05
C PHE A 30 -0.04 -10.57 1.34
N TYR A 31 0.37 -11.15 0.20
CA TYR A 31 1.57 -10.67 -0.50
C TYR A 31 1.40 -9.27 -1.08
N ARG A 32 0.19 -8.88 -1.49
CA ARG A 32 -0.09 -7.52 -1.96
C ARG A 32 0.10 -6.47 -0.86
N ASN A 33 -0.21 -6.84 0.38
CA ASN A 33 -0.10 -5.96 1.55
C ASN A 33 1.16 -6.20 2.39
N ARG A 34 2.11 -7.03 1.93
CA ARG A 34 3.27 -7.47 2.72
C ARG A 34 4.09 -6.34 3.34
N TYR A 35 4.30 -5.24 2.59
CA TYR A 35 5.03 -4.08 3.10
C TYR A 35 4.23 -3.30 4.14
N VAL A 36 2.92 -3.17 3.95
CA VAL A 36 2.03 -2.54 4.94
C VAL A 36 2.05 -3.35 6.23
N ILE A 37 1.97 -4.68 6.14
CA ILE A 37 2.07 -5.58 7.29
C ILE A 37 3.41 -5.42 7.99
N ALA A 38 4.52 -5.35 7.24
CA ALA A 38 5.85 -5.13 7.81
C ALA A 38 5.96 -3.81 8.58
N ILE A 39 5.42 -2.71 8.00
CA ILE A 39 5.39 -1.39 8.64
C ILE A 39 4.51 -1.43 9.90
N MET A 40 3.30 -2.00 9.82
CA MET A 40 2.40 -2.14 10.96
C MET A 40 3.06 -2.96 12.08
N MET A 41 3.77 -4.03 11.73
CA MET A 41 4.52 -4.83 12.70
C MET A 41 5.62 -4.00 13.37
N GLY A 42 6.37 -3.21 12.60
CA GLY A 42 7.38 -2.30 13.16
C GLY A 42 6.79 -1.27 14.13
N ILE A 43 5.69 -0.62 13.75
CA ILE A 43 4.98 0.35 14.61
C ILE A 43 4.47 -0.34 15.88
N PHE A 44 3.87 -1.52 15.74
CA PHE A 44 3.35 -2.29 16.87
C PHE A 44 4.47 -2.65 17.85
N LEU A 45 5.61 -3.16 17.37
CA LEU A 45 6.76 -3.49 18.22
C LEU A 45 7.29 -2.26 18.98
N LEU A 46 7.34 -1.10 18.33
CA LEU A 46 7.68 0.17 18.99
C LEU A 46 6.68 0.53 20.10
N SER A 47 5.38 0.26 19.91
CA SER A 47 4.35 0.49 20.94
C SER A 47 4.50 -0.41 22.17
N PHE A 48 5.14 -1.58 22.05
CA PHE A 48 5.45 -2.48 23.17
C PHE A 48 6.81 -2.20 23.83
N ASN A 49 7.38 -1.01 23.64
CA ASN A 49 8.71 -0.63 24.16
C ASN A 49 9.85 -1.55 23.68
N VAL A 50 9.70 -2.23 22.54
CA VAL A 50 10.81 -2.97 21.93
C VAL A 50 11.83 -1.97 21.38
N PRO A 51 13.15 -2.17 21.62
CA PRO A 51 14.17 -1.25 21.14
C PRO A 51 14.05 -0.97 19.64
N PRO A 52 14.16 0.28 19.19
CA PRO A 52 13.85 0.67 17.81
C PRO A 52 14.69 -0.07 16.77
N TYR A 53 15.97 -0.32 17.07
CA TYR A 53 16.85 -1.10 16.20
C TYR A 53 16.36 -2.55 16.03
N LEU A 54 15.86 -3.17 17.10
CA LEU A 54 15.34 -4.53 17.06
C LEU A 54 13.98 -4.59 16.34
N SER A 55 13.10 -3.62 16.60
CA SER A 55 11.82 -3.47 15.89
C SER A 55 12.03 -3.31 14.39
N LEU A 56 13.02 -2.51 13.99
CA LEU A 56 13.37 -2.28 12.58
C LEU A 56 14.00 -3.53 11.96
N LEU A 57 14.85 -4.25 12.69
CA LEU A 57 15.43 -5.52 12.23
C LEU A 57 14.35 -6.59 12.02
N LEU A 58 13.40 -6.74 12.94
CA LEU A 58 12.30 -7.70 12.83
C LEU A 58 11.33 -7.33 11.70
N ALA A 59 10.94 -6.06 11.61
CA ALA A 59 10.08 -5.55 10.53
C ALA A 59 10.75 -5.69 9.15
N GLY A 60 12.00 -5.26 9.04
CA GLY A 60 12.80 -5.38 7.83
C GLY A 60 13.06 -6.84 7.45
N GLY A 61 13.40 -7.68 8.42
CA GLY A 61 13.60 -9.12 8.23
C GLY A 61 12.34 -9.81 7.71
N PHE A 62 11.17 -9.50 8.29
CA PHE A 62 9.89 -9.99 7.78
C PHE A 62 9.63 -9.51 6.34
N ALA A 63 9.86 -8.24 6.03
CA ALA A 63 9.67 -7.71 4.68
C ALA A 63 10.55 -8.45 3.66
N ILE A 64 11.81 -8.71 3.99
CA ILE A 64 12.76 -9.44 3.14
C ILE A 64 12.30 -10.89 2.95
N ILE A 65 11.99 -11.60 4.03
CA ILE A 65 11.55 -13.00 3.95
C ILE A 65 10.25 -13.11 3.15
N ALA A 66 9.30 -12.21 3.37
CA ALA A 66 8.05 -12.16 2.64
C ALA A 66 8.26 -11.88 1.15
N GLU A 67 9.19 -10.98 0.79
CA GLU A 67 9.57 -10.70 -0.59
C GLU A 67 10.23 -11.91 -1.26
N LEU A 68 11.17 -12.57 -0.57
CA LEU A 68 11.84 -13.77 -1.07
C LEU A 68 10.81 -14.88 -1.33
N ARG A 69 9.92 -15.14 -0.37
CA ARG A 69 8.89 -16.17 -0.53
C ARG A 69 7.90 -15.82 -1.63
N TYR A 70 7.55 -14.54 -1.76
CA TYR A 70 6.70 -14.05 -2.84
C TYR A 70 7.32 -14.34 -4.21
N ARG A 71 8.61 -14.05 -4.41
CA ARG A 71 9.29 -14.26 -5.70
C ARG A 71 9.60 -15.72 -5.99
N PHE A 72 10.15 -16.43 -5.01
CA PHE A 72 10.68 -17.77 -5.25
C PHE A 72 9.64 -18.88 -5.16
N ASP A 73 8.56 -18.67 -4.39
CA ASP A 73 7.55 -19.71 -4.16
C ASP A 73 6.18 -19.32 -4.75
N PHE A 74 5.70 -18.10 -4.46
CA PHE A 74 4.35 -17.69 -4.86
C PHE A 74 4.24 -17.36 -6.36
N LEU A 75 5.16 -16.52 -6.89
CA LEU A 75 5.13 -16.11 -8.30
C LEU A 75 5.33 -17.29 -9.25
N LYS A 76 6.15 -18.28 -8.88
CA LYS A 76 6.33 -19.51 -9.67
C LYS A 76 5.06 -20.34 -9.81
N LYS A 77 4.13 -20.25 -8.85
CA LYS A 77 2.85 -20.96 -8.87
C LYS A 77 1.78 -20.22 -9.66
N CYS A 78 2.04 -18.97 -10.06
CA CYS A 78 1.13 -18.16 -10.85
C CYS A 78 1.45 -18.25 -12.34
N GLN A 79 0.43 -18.16 -13.19
CA GLN A 79 0.62 -18.17 -14.64
C GLN A 79 0.81 -16.75 -15.17
N ARG A 80 1.87 -16.47 -15.93
CA ARG A 80 2.08 -15.16 -16.58
C ARG A 80 1.07 -14.99 -17.72
N VAL A 81 0.41 -13.84 -17.78
CA VAL A 81 -0.57 -13.47 -18.82
C VAL A 81 -0.08 -12.22 -19.54
N ALA A 82 -0.30 -12.14 -20.86
CA ALA A 82 0.05 -10.97 -21.65
C ALA A 82 -0.76 -9.73 -21.22
N LEU A 83 -0.07 -8.59 -21.07
CA LEU A 83 -0.62 -7.31 -20.62
C LEU A 83 -1.87 -6.85 -21.40
N ALA A 84 -1.98 -7.21 -22.69
CA ALA A 84 -3.06 -6.79 -23.58
C ALA A 84 -4.47 -7.23 -23.13
N GLN A 85 -4.59 -8.18 -22.20
CA GLN A 85 -5.88 -8.69 -21.73
C GLN A 85 -6.35 -8.11 -20.40
N VAL A 86 -5.57 -7.23 -19.76
CA VAL A 86 -5.92 -6.71 -18.44
C VAL A 86 -6.70 -5.42 -18.54
N LYS A 87 -8.01 -5.52 -18.34
CA LYS A 87 -8.87 -4.35 -18.12
C LYS A 87 -8.51 -3.78 -16.74
N HIS A 88 -7.82 -2.64 -16.70
CA HIS A 88 -7.55 -1.94 -15.45
C HIS A 88 -8.87 -1.67 -14.73
N LYS A 89 -8.97 -2.12 -13.48
CA LYS A 89 -10.14 -1.88 -12.65
C LYS A 89 -10.18 -0.39 -12.36
N THR A 90 -11.08 0.33 -13.03
CA THR A 90 -11.32 1.75 -12.75
C THR A 90 -11.79 1.86 -11.31
N VAL A 91 -11.02 2.57 -10.47
CA VAL A 91 -11.45 2.85 -9.11
C VAL A 91 -12.69 3.73 -9.21
N ALA A 92 -13.76 3.35 -8.52
CA ALA A 92 -15.00 4.12 -8.54
C ALA A 92 -14.72 5.55 -8.05
N SER A 93 -15.28 6.55 -8.73
CA SER A 93 -15.03 7.98 -8.43
C SER A 93 -15.29 8.32 -6.95
N SER A 94 -16.33 7.71 -6.36
CA SER A 94 -16.67 7.83 -4.94
C SER A 94 -15.55 7.34 -4.01
N ASN A 95 -14.86 6.24 -4.36
CA ASN A 95 -13.76 5.71 -3.56
C ASN A 95 -12.51 6.60 -3.64
N MET A 96 -12.26 7.25 -4.78
CA MET A 96 -11.15 8.21 -4.93
C MET A 96 -11.36 9.42 -4.01
N LEU A 97 -12.59 9.96 -3.98
CA LEU A 97 -12.94 11.11 -3.17
C LEU A 97 -12.92 10.79 -1.67
N LEU A 98 -13.44 9.63 -1.28
CA LEU A 98 -13.38 9.14 0.10
C LEU A 98 -11.93 8.95 0.57
N ASN A 99 -11.08 8.32 -0.26
CA ASN A 99 -9.66 8.15 0.06
C ASN A 99 -8.96 9.50 0.20
N SER A 100 -9.21 10.44 -0.71
CA SER A 100 -8.69 11.80 -0.60
C SER A 100 -9.06 12.45 0.74
N ALA A 101 -10.33 12.35 1.15
CA ALA A 101 -10.79 12.93 2.40
C ALA A 101 -10.12 12.27 3.60
N LEU A 102 -10.02 10.94 3.63
CA LEU A 102 -9.35 10.19 4.69
C LEU A 102 -7.87 10.56 4.82
N TYR A 103 -7.12 10.54 3.72
CA TYR A 103 -5.71 10.92 3.73
C TYR A 103 -5.51 12.40 4.09
N GLY A 104 -6.41 13.29 3.65
CA GLY A 104 -6.37 14.71 3.97
C GLY A 104 -6.63 14.99 5.46
N VAL A 105 -7.68 14.39 6.04
CA VAL A 105 -7.99 14.53 7.47
C VAL A 105 -6.86 13.95 8.32
N LEU A 106 -6.36 12.76 7.97
CA LEU A 106 -5.23 12.14 8.67
C LEU A 106 -3.98 13.03 8.61
N ALA A 107 -3.69 13.62 7.45
CA ALA A 107 -2.56 14.53 7.28
C ALA A 107 -2.68 15.77 8.17
N ILE A 108 -3.86 16.39 8.21
CA ILE A 108 -4.12 17.57 9.06
C ILE A 108 -3.93 17.21 10.54
N LEU A 109 -4.46 16.06 10.98
CA LEU A 109 -4.29 15.60 12.36
C LEU A 109 -2.82 15.35 12.71
N LEU A 110 -2.06 14.71 11.83
CA LEU A 110 -0.63 14.45 12.04
C LEU A 110 0.19 15.74 12.07
N LEU A 111 -0.11 16.70 11.19
CA LEU A 111 0.54 18.02 11.20
C LEU A 111 0.18 18.79 12.48
N TYR A 112 -1.09 18.77 12.90
CA TYR A 112 -1.54 19.39 14.14
C TYR A 112 -0.81 18.82 15.36
N LEU A 113 -0.69 17.48 15.44
CA LEU A 113 0.09 16.81 16.47
C LEU A 113 1.57 17.21 16.41
N ALA A 114 2.16 17.29 15.21
CA ALA A 114 3.54 17.74 15.04
C ALA A 114 3.76 19.18 15.54
N PHE A 115 2.80 20.09 15.34
CA PHE A 115 2.90 21.47 15.82
C PHE A 115 2.77 21.59 17.33
N ASN A 116 1.95 20.73 17.94
CA ASN A 116 1.69 20.75 19.38
C ASN A 116 2.67 19.92 20.20
N GLU A 117 3.59 19.16 19.58
CA GLU A 117 4.58 18.35 20.29
C GLU A 117 5.74 19.21 20.83
N PRO A 118 5.88 19.37 22.16
CA PRO A 118 6.89 20.25 22.74
C PRO A 118 8.19 19.51 23.12
N SER A 119 8.19 18.17 23.15
CA SER A 119 9.18 17.40 23.92
C SER A 119 10.33 16.83 23.09
N VAL A 120 10.05 16.28 21.90
CA VAL A 120 11.03 15.54 21.11
C VAL A 120 11.07 16.04 19.67
N GLN A 121 12.17 16.74 19.32
CA GLN A 121 12.33 17.35 17.99
C GLN A 121 12.32 16.30 16.85
N SER A 122 12.91 15.14 17.06
CA SER A 122 12.89 14.04 16.07
C SER A 122 11.47 13.52 15.81
N TYR A 123 10.65 13.42 16.85
CA TYR A 123 9.26 12.98 16.76
C TYR A 123 8.39 14.01 16.02
N ARG A 124 8.63 15.31 16.27
CA ARG A 124 8.00 16.41 15.53
C ARG A 124 8.29 16.36 14.03
N TRP A 125 9.56 16.16 13.64
CA TRP A 125 9.92 15.99 12.22
C TRP A 125 9.33 14.72 11.60
N PHE A 126 9.26 13.63 12.37
CA PHE A 126 8.65 12.39 11.92
C PHE A 126 7.15 12.54 11.64
N LEU A 127 6.39 13.11 12.58
CA LEU A 127 4.96 13.40 12.41
C LEU A 127 4.72 14.42 11.29
N GLY A 128 5.54 15.47 11.20
CA GLY A 128 5.48 16.45 10.13
C GLY A 128 5.72 15.83 8.75
N GLY A 129 6.70 14.94 8.63
CA GLY A 129 6.99 14.20 7.40
C GLY A 129 5.86 13.27 6.98
N LEU A 130 5.30 12.49 7.91
CA LEU A 130 4.13 11.63 7.63
C LEU A 130 2.90 12.45 7.23
N GLY A 131 2.64 13.57 7.93
CA GLY A 131 1.58 14.50 7.57
C GLY A 131 1.75 15.06 6.16
N GLY A 132 2.96 15.51 5.82
CA GLY A 132 3.29 16.01 4.48
C GLY A 132 3.06 14.98 3.37
N ILE A 133 3.49 13.72 3.57
CA ILE A 133 3.22 12.63 2.64
C ILE A 133 1.71 12.42 2.50
N GLY A 134 0.96 12.46 3.60
CA GLY A 134 -0.51 12.34 3.58
C GLY A 134 -1.19 13.41 2.73
N VAL A 135 -0.72 14.67 2.79
CA VAL A 135 -1.23 15.77 1.94
C VAL A 135 -0.97 15.47 0.45
N ILE A 136 0.24 15.05 0.10
CA ILE A 136 0.60 14.72 -1.28
C ILE A 136 -0.30 13.59 -1.81
N VAL A 137 -0.50 12.54 -1.03
CA VAL A 137 -1.37 11.42 -1.40
C VAL A 137 -2.81 11.87 -1.60
N ALA A 138 -3.34 12.72 -0.71
CA ALA A 138 -4.68 13.29 -0.85
C ALA A 138 -4.81 14.08 -2.17
N LEU A 139 -3.86 14.94 -2.48
CA LEU A 139 -3.83 15.71 -3.74
C LEU A 139 -3.80 14.81 -4.98
N VAL A 140 -3.00 13.73 -4.97
CA VAL A 140 -2.97 12.77 -6.07
C VAL A 140 -4.34 12.14 -6.30
N TYR A 141 -5.07 11.78 -5.25
CA TYR A 141 -6.44 11.25 -5.38
C TYR A 141 -7.42 12.27 -5.93
N ILE A 142 -7.29 13.56 -5.58
CA ILE A 142 -8.11 14.65 -6.15
C ILE A 142 -7.80 14.80 -7.65
N ILE A 143 -6.53 14.82 -8.03
CA ILE A 143 -6.13 14.94 -9.44
C ILE A 143 -6.67 13.76 -10.25
N GLN A 144 -6.56 12.52 -9.73
CA GLN A 144 -7.13 11.34 -10.37
C GLN A 144 -8.66 11.41 -10.49
N TYR A 145 -9.34 11.92 -9.47
CA TYR A 145 -10.79 12.12 -9.50
C TYR A 145 -11.19 13.11 -10.61
N ILE A 146 -10.49 14.24 -10.73
CA ILE A 146 -10.75 15.25 -11.76
C ILE A 146 -10.48 14.68 -13.16
N SER A 147 -9.33 14.01 -13.36
CA SER A 147 -8.98 13.38 -14.64
C SER A 147 -10.04 12.36 -15.08
N ASN A 148 -10.44 11.48 -14.17
CA ASN A 148 -11.41 10.42 -14.46
C ASN A 148 -12.85 10.95 -14.67
N ARG A 149 -13.13 12.20 -14.26
CA ARG A 149 -14.38 12.90 -14.58
C ARG A 149 -14.33 13.52 -15.97
N ASN A 150 -13.19 14.08 -16.37
CA ASN A 150 -13.01 14.68 -17.69
C ASN A 150 -13.03 13.64 -18.81
N ASP A 151 -12.53 12.42 -18.58
CA ASP A 151 -12.58 11.31 -19.56
C ASP A 151 -14.00 10.75 -19.80
N LYS A 152 -15.00 11.20 -19.04
CA LYS A 152 -16.40 10.75 -19.14
C LYS A 152 -17.35 11.80 -19.75
N ILE A 153 -16.85 12.99 -20.08
CA ILE A 153 -17.57 14.06 -20.78
C ILE A 153 -17.22 13.97 -22.26
#